data_AF-A0A2A7E4S6-F1
#
_entry.id   AF-A0A2A7E4S6-F1
#
_cell.length_a   1.000
_cell.length_b   1.000
_cell.length_c   1.000
_cell.angle_alpha   90.00
_cell.angle_beta   90.00
_cell.angle_gamma   90.00
#
_symmetry.space_group_name_H-M   'P 1'
#
loop_
_entity.id
_entity.type
_entity.pdbx_description
1 polymer ?
#
loop_
_entity_poly.entity_id
_entity_poly.type
_entity_poly.pdbx_seq_one_letter_code
_entity_poly.pdbx_strand_id
1 'polypeptide(L)'
;MKGFIKKYSIVIMIILAFMIGIIVSGMFFKTIPSKDEELNNVYYIFSTGAQTIAGLVGFVLAAYTFNHQFMWNVRESDDGKTEIIDEAISKYYNYILILSISTGITLIADLCVLQFNAIKTTVIKPWVYMIVGSMNVAIIIGAFVIALYIIRPINIEEWAKKMLEKRNKRKDGIESTIDSYQFISKYIELEKLCREYLNKDSESSSSVSLMAMAGRLRERAVIDVTTYLKLVEVSKYRNLVVHGHVSEVDQEMYSKLDELYRLIDEQLRKH
;
A
#
# COMPACT_ATOMS: atom_id res chain seq x y z
N MET A 1 -1.75 -13.76 -14.35
CA MET A 1 -3.01 -14.29 -13.76
C MET A 1 -3.34 -13.76 -12.35
N LYS A 2 -2.42 -13.80 -11.37
CA LYS A 2 -2.70 -13.35 -9.97
C LYS A 2 -3.02 -11.84 -9.81
N GLY A 3 -2.45 -10.96 -10.63
CA GLY A 3 -2.82 -9.53 -10.65
C GLY A 3 -4.23 -9.27 -11.16
N PHE A 4 -4.68 -10.10 -12.12
CA PHE A 4 -6.05 -10.13 -12.60
C PHE A 4 -6.98 -10.58 -11.46
N ILE A 5 -6.70 -11.70 -10.81
CA ILE A 5 -7.50 -12.23 -9.69
C ILE A 5 -7.61 -11.21 -8.53
N LYS A 6 -6.55 -10.45 -8.22
CA LYS A 6 -6.58 -9.43 -7.15
C LYS A 6 -7.40 -8.18 -7.52
N LYS A 7 -7.33 -7.73 -8.77
CA LYS A 7 -8.19 -6.63 -9.27
C LYS A 7 -9.66 -7.06 -9.28
N TYR A 8 -9.94 -8.29 -9.71
CA TYR A 8 -11.28 -8.87 -9.66
C TYR A 8 -11.77 -9.06 -8.22
N SER A 9 -10.90 -9.36 -7.25
CA SER A 9 -11.31 -9.49 -5.84
C SER A 9 -11.85 -8.19 -5.25
N ILE A 10 -11.27 -7.03 -5.58
CA ILE A 10 -11.79 -5.72 -5.14
C ILE A 10 -13.11 -5.40 -5.83
N VAL A 11 -13.19 -5.62 -7.15
CA VAL A 11 -14.42 -5.41 -7.92
C VAL A 11 -15.55 -6.33 -7.41
N ILE A 12 -15.24 -7.59 -7.10
CA ILE A 12 -16.18 -8.55 -6.52
C ILE A 12 -16.65 -8.09 -5.14
N MET A 13 -15.76 -7.56 -4.28
CA MET A 13 -16.18 -6.98 -2.99
C MET A 13 -17.10 -5.77 -3.17
N ILE A 14 -16.81 -4.88 -4.12
CA ILE A 14 -17.66 -3.72 -4.41
C ILE A 14 -19.04 -4.19 -4.90
N ILE A 15 -19.08 -5.17 -5.81
CA ILE A 15 -20.34 -5.74 -6.30
C ILE A 15 -21.10 -6.42 -5.16
N LEU A 16 -20.44 -7.18 -4.29
CA LEU A 16 -21.06 -7.79 -3.10
C LEU A 16 -21.63 -6.75 -2.14
N ALA A 17 -20.86 -5.70 -1.84
CA ALA A 17 -21.31 -4.61 -0.97
C ALA A 17 -22.53 -3.89 -1.57
N PHE A 18 -22.53 -3.68 -2.89
CA PHE A 18 -23.65 -3.10 -3.60
C PHE A 18 -24.89 -4.02 -3.59
N MET A 19 -24.72 -5.32 -3.82
CA MET A 19 -25.80 -6.31 -3.76
C MET A 19 -26.42 -6.39 -2.35
N ILE A 20 -25.58 -6.37 -1.30
CA ILE A 20 -26.04 -6.25 0.09
C ILE A 20 -26.82 -4.94 0.26
N GLY A 21 -26.30 -3.85 -0.30
CA GLY A 21 -26.97 -2.55 -0.30
C GLY A 21 -28.36 -2.60 -0.96
N ILE A 22 -28.53 -3.32 -2.07
CA ILE A 22 -29.84 -3.48 -2.73
C ILE A 22 -30.81 -4.22 -1.80
N ILE A 23 -30.37 -5.33 -1.18
CA ILE A 23 -31.22 -6.13 -0.28
C ILE A 23 -31.64 -5.30 0.93
N VAL A 24 -30.68 -4.65 1.60
CA VAL A 24 -30.93 -3.80 2.76
C VAL A 24 -31.86 -2.65 2.39
N SER A 25 -31.58 -1.94 1.30
CA SER A 25 -32.43 -0.84 0.82
C SER A 25 -33.84 -1.33 0.50
N GLY A 26 -33.98 -2.47 -0.18
CA GLY A 26 -35.28 -3.07 -0.47
C GLY A 26 -36.07 -3.42 0.79
N MET A 27 -35.42 -3.92 1.84
CA MET A 27 -36.07 -4.18 3.14
C MET A 27 -36.56 -2.89 3.81
N PHE A 28 -35.71 -1.85 3.86
CA PHE A 28 -36.06 -0.57 4.47
C PHE A 28 -37.19 0.14 3.72
N PHE A 29 -37.10 0.27 2.39
CA PHE A 29 -38.11 0.96 1.59
C PHE A 29 -39.42 0.19 1.47
N LYS A 30 -39.43 -1.14 1.60
CA LYS A 30 -40.67 -1.94 1.68
C LYS A 30 -41.44 -1.73 3.00
N THR A 31 -40.76 -1.23 4.04
CA THR A 31 -41.35 -1.02 5.38
C THR A 31 -42.00 0.36 5.52
N ILE A 32 -41.89 1.25 4.51
CA ILE A 32 -42.47 2.60 4.53
C ILE A 32 -43.95 2.56 4.08
N PRO A 33 -44.92 3.09 4.87
CA PRO A 33 -46.33 3.13 4.50
C PRO A 33 -46.59 4.08 3.31
N SER A 34 -47.49 3.67 2.40
CA SER A 34 -47.60 4.20 1.03
C SER A 34 -48.39 5.50 0.83
N LYS A 35 -48.74 6.25 1.88
CA LYS A 35 -49.54 7.49 1.72
C LYS A 35 -49.07 8.57 2.69
N ASP A 36 -48.56 9.66 2.11
CA ASP A 36 -48.15 10.95 2.71
C ASP A 36 -46.97 10.93 3.71
N GLU A 37 -46.73 9.85 4.45
CA GLU A 37 -45.54 9.67 5.29
C GLU A 37 -44.26 9.35 4.49
N GLU A 38 -44.40 9.00 3.20
CA GLU A 38 -43.27 8.70 2.30
C GLU A 38 -42.31 9.88 2.15
N LEU A 39 -42.82 11.12 2.11
CA LEU A 39 -41.97 12.28 1.81
C LEU A 39 -40.95 12.50 2.94
N ASN A 40 -41.41 12.54 4.19
CA ASN A 40 -40.57 12.85 5.35
C ASN A 40 -39.55 11.74 5.63
N ASN A 41 -39.95 10.47 5.54
CA ASN A 41 -39.05 9.35 5.82
C ASN A 41 -37.88 9.28 4.83
N VAL A 42 -38.13 9.57 3.54
CA VAL A 42 -37.07 9.65 2.52
C VAL A 42 -36.09 10.79 2.83
N TYR A 43 -36.58 11.97 3.21
CA TYR A 43 -35.71 13.08 3.62
C TYR A 43 -34.80 12.69 4.80
N TYR A 44 -35.35 12.02 5.82
CA TYR A 44 -34.58 11.56 6.96
C TYR A 44 -33.52 10.51 6.57
N ILE A 45 -33.89 9.49 5.80
CA ILE A 45 -32.97 8.41 5.43
C ILE A 45 -31.77 8.95 4.64
N PHE A 46 -32.00 9.76 3.62
CA PHE A 46 -30.92 10.25 2.77
C PHE A 46 -30.10 11.36 3.46
N SER A 47 -30.72 12.20 4.30
CA SER A 47 -29.99 13.21 5.08
C SER A 47 -29.11 12.58 6.17
N THR A 48 -29.64 11.63 6.94
CA THR A 48 -28.89 10.93 7.99
C THR A 48 -27.83 9.99 7.40
N GLY A 49 -28.11 9.38 6.25
CA GLY A 49 -27.14 8.60 5.47
C GLY A 49 -25.95 9.44 5.05
N ALA A 50 -26.19 10.60 4.42
CA ALA A 50 -25.15 11.55 4.02
C ALA A 50 -24.28 12.01 5.21
N GLN A 51 -24.91 12.35 6.34
CA GLN A 51 -24.20 12.75 7.57
C GLN A 51 -23.33 11.61 8.13
N THR A 52 -23.87 10.39 8.15
CA THR A 52 -23.15 9.19 8.61
C THR A 52 -21.93 8.91 7.75
N ILE A 53 -22.09 8.98 6.43
CA ILE A 53 -21.01 8.79 5.46
C ILE A 53 -19.93 9.86 5.66
N ALA A 54 -20.31 11.13 5.77
CA ALA A 54 -19.37 12.21 6.00
C ALA A 54 -18.57 12.02 7.29
N GLY A 55 -19.24 11.64 8.39
CA GLY A 55 -18.58 11.34 9.67
C GLY A 55 -17.61 10.16 9.57
N LEU A 56 -18.03 9.06 8.93
CA LEU A 56 -17.21 7.86 8.80
C LEU A 56 -15.99 8.08 7.88
N VAL A 57 -16.15 8.82 6.79
CA VAL A 57 -15.04 9.18 5.90
C VAL A 57 -14.07 10.14 6.60
N GLY A 58 -14.58 11.10 7.38
CA GLY A 58 -13.75 11.94 8.25
C GLY A 58 -12.93 11.11 9.24
N PHE A 59 -13.53 10.10 9.85
CA PHE A 59 -12.83 9.16 10.72
C PHE A 59 -11.74 8.36 9.98
N VAL A 60 -12.02 7.84 8.78
CA VAL A 60 -11.02 7.15 7.94
C VAL A 60 -9.84 8.05 7.61
N LEU A 61 -10.10 9.30 7.25
CA LEU A 61 -9.06 10.28 6.91
C LEU A 61 -8.18 10.63 8.13
N ALA A 62 -8.79 10.75 9.31
CA ALA A 62 -8.07 10.96 10.56
C ALA A 62 -7.17 9.75 10.88
N ALA A 63 -7.70 8.53 10.79
CA ALA A 63 -6.94 7.29 11.00
C ALA A 63 -5.76 7.17 10.01
N TYR A 64 -5.99 7.54 8.75
CA TYR A 64 -4.92 7.58 7.75
C TYR A 64 -3.83 8.58 8.10
N THR A 65 -4.19 9.82 8.45
CA THR A 65 -3.22 10.86 8.79
C THR A 65 -2.31 10.41 9.93
N PHE A 66 -2.88 9.80 10.98
CA PHE A 66 -2.11 9.26 12.10
C PHE A 66 -1.20 8.11 11.66
N ASN A 67 -1.72 7.14 10.90
CA ASN A 67 -0.92 6.00 10.46
C ASN A 67 0.18 6.40 9.45
N HIS A 68 -0.11 7.39 8.59
CA HIS A 68 0.87 7.97 7.68
C HIS A 68 2.05 8.59 8.44
N GLN A 69 1.76 9.37 9.49
CA GLN A 69 2.81 9.96 10.32
C GLN A 69 3.62 8.88 11.07
N PHE A 70 2.96 7.84 11.58
CA PHE A 70 3.64 6.70 12.18
C PHE A 70 4.59 5.99 11.19
N MET A 71 4.09 5.67 9.99
CA MET A 71 4.89 5.04 8.94
C MET A 71 6.09 5.90 8.52
N TRP A 72 5.91 7.22 8.42
CA TRP A 72 7.01 8.15 8.13
C TRP A 72 8.09 8.15 9.21
N ASN A 73 7.70 8.15 10.49
CA ASN A 73 8.66 8.08 11.58
C ASN A 73 9.44 6.75 11.57
N VAL A 74 8.76 5.63 11.27
CA VAL A 74 9.43 4.32 11.12
C VAL A 74 10.39 4.32 9.93
N ARG A 75 10.01 4.94 8.83
CA ARG A 75 10.83 5.08 7.62
C ARG A 75 12.13 5.83 7.89
N GLU A 76 12.09 6.91 8.66
CA GLU A 76 13.30 7.67 9.04
C GLU A 76 14.22 6.88 9.98
N SER A 77 13.69 5.93 10.75
CA SER A 77 14.46 5.14 11.71
C SER A 77 15.12 3.87 11.13
N ASP A 78 14.64 3.35 9.98
CA ASP A 78 15.07 2.06 9.42
C ASP A 78 15.07 2.06 7.89
N ASP A 79 16.23 2.38 7.30
CA ASP A 79 16.48 2.44 5.85
C ASP A 79 16.12 1.14 5.12
N GLY A 80 16.12 0.00 5.81
CA GLY A 80 15.79 -1.31 5.23
C GLY A 80 14.30 -1.47 4.90
N LYS A 81 13.44 -0.62 5.46
CA LYS A 81 11.98 -0.71 5.36
C LYS A 81 11.36 0.37 4.47
N THR A 82 12.15 1.32 4.00
CA THR A 82 11.70 2.51 3.26
C THR A 82 10.82 2.19 2.05
N GLU A 83 11.23 1.25 1.20
CA GLU A 83 10.47 0.92 -0.02
C GLU A 83 9.13 0.21 0.30
N ILE A 84 9.10 -0.62 1.34
CA ILE A 84 7.87 -1.32 1.78
C ILE A 84 6.88 -0.30 2.32
N ILE A 85 7.38 0.66 3.10
CA ILE A 85 6.59 1.74 3.67
C ILE A 85 6.05 2.65 2.56
N ASP A 86 6.89 3.03 1.59
CA ASP A 86 6.49 3.88 0.46
C ASP A 86 5.38 3.21 -0.38
N GLU A 87 5.46 1.90 -0.64
CA GLU A 87 4.41 1.18 -1.36
C GLU A 87 3.13 1.01 -0.53
N ALA A 88 3.23 0.85 0.80
CA ALA A 88 2.07 0.81 1.69
C ALA A 88 1.34 2.16 1.72
N ILE A 89 2.07 3.26 1.87
CA ILE A 89 1.55 4.64 1.81
C ILE A 89 0.82 4.87 0.49
N SER A 90 1.45 4.53 -0.64
CA SER A 90 0.85 4.69 -1.97
C SER A 90 -0.47 3.92 -2.12
N LYS A 91 -0.56 2.70 -1.56
CA LYS A 91 -1.81 1.92 -1.58
C LYS A 91 -2.91 2.54 -0.73
N TYR A 92 -2.60 2.98 0.49
CA TYR A 92 -3.58 3.62 1.36
C TYR A 92 -4.11 4.93 0.74
N TYR A 93 -3.22 5.75 0.18
CA TYR A 93 -3.60 6.95 -0.54
C TYR A 93 -4.60 6.64 -1.66
N ASN A 94 -4.32 5.62 -2.49
CA ASN A 94 -5.24 5.23 -3.56
C ASN A 94 -6.61 4.75 -3.04
N TYR A 95 -6.66 4.01 -1.93
CA TYR A 95 -7.93 3.59 -1.33
C TYR A 95 -8.74 4.78 -0.82
N ILE A 96 -8.09 5.75 -0.17
CA ILE A 96 -8.75 6.95 0.34
C ILE A 96 -9.22 7.85 -0.79
N LEU A 97 -8.42 8.00 -1.85
CA LEU A 97 -8.79 8.78 -3.02
C LEU A 97 -10.05 8.20 -3.69
N ILE A 98 -10.08 6.88 -3.92
CA ILE A 98 -11.26 6.20 -4.49
C ILE A 98 -12.47 6.39 -3.56
N LEU A 99 -12.31 6.13 -2.26
CA LEU A 99 -13.38 6.30 -1.28
C LEU A 99 -13.93 7.74 -1.27
N SER A 100 -13.04 8.74 -1.35
CA SER A 100 -13.41 10.16 -1.33
C SER A 100 -14.20 10.57 -2.57
N ILE A 101 -13.75 10.14 -3.75
CA ILE A 101 -14.46 10.39 -5.02
C ILE A 101 -15.83 9.70 -5.00
N SER A 102 -15.89 8.42 -4.62
CA SER A 102 -17.15 7.68 -4.54
C SER A 102 -18.10 8.28 -3.50
N THR A 103 -17.59 8.77 -2.38
CA THR A 103 -18.37 9.51 -1.38
C THR A 103 -18.95 10.79 -1.96
N GLY A 104 -18.13 11.61 -2.64
CA GLY A 104 -18.60 12.84 -3.27
C GLY A 104 -19.72 12.59 -4.29
N ILE A 105 -19.57 11.58 -5.14
CA ILE A 105 -20.61 11.16 -6.10
C ILE A 105 -21.89 10.72 -5.36
N THR A 106 -21.75 9.97 -4.28
CA THR A 106 -22.88 9.46 -3.50
C THR A 106 -23.65 10.59 -2.80
N LEU A 107 -22.95 11.56 -2.20
CA LEU A 107 -23.58 12.73 -1.59
C LEU A 107 -24.32 13.60 -2.62
N ILE A 108 -23.78 13.75 -3.83
CA ILE A 108 -24.47 14.42 -4.93
C ILE A 108 -25.73 13.63 -5.33
N ALA A 109 -25.63 12.31 -5.41
CA ALA A 109 -26.78 11.45 -5.70
C ALA A 109 -27.86 11.56 -4.62
N ASP A 110 -27.49 11.62 -3.33
CA ASP A 110 -28.42 11.86 -2.23
C ASP A 110 -29.17 13.18 -2.40
N LEU A 111 -28.47 14.26 -2.74
CA LEU A 111 -29.11 15.56 -3.03
C LEU A 111 -30.08 15.47 -4.21
N CYS A 112 -29.71 14.75 -5.28
CA CYS A 112 -30.61 14.50 -6.40
C CYS A 112 -31.86 13.73 -5.98
N VAL A 113 -31.72 12.75 -5.08
CA VAL A 113 -32.85 11.99 -4.52
C VAL A 113 -33.80 12.91 -3.74
N LEU A 114 -33.26 13.81 -2.92
CA LEU A 114 -34.09 14.76 -2.16
C LEU A 114 -34.92 15.67 -3.07
N GLN A 115 -34.32 16.13 -4.18
CA GLN A 115 -35.03 16.94 -5.18
C GLN A 115 -36.05 16.10 -5.96
N PHE A 116 -35.68 14.89 -6.35
CA PHE A 116 -36.58 13.98 -7.08
C PHE A 116 -37.78 13.54 -6.22
N ASN A 117 -37.58 13.41 -4.91
CA ASN A 117 -38.65 13.09 -3.96
C ASN A 117 -39.79 14.12 -3.99
N ALA A 118 -39.48 15.40 -4.24
CA ALA A 118 -40.47 16.48 -4.31
C ALA A 118 -41.38 16.40 -5.57
N ILE A 119 -40.99 15.66 -6.61
CA ILE A 119 -41.75 15.53 -7.86
C ILE A 119 -42.83 14.45 -7.70
N LYS A 120 -44.04 14.63 -8.26
CA LYS A 120 -45.18 13.69 -8.13
C LYS A 120 -45.09 12.39 -8.98
N THR A 121 -43.92 12.04 -9.49
CA THR A 121 -43.75 10.84 -10.33
C THR A 121 -43.67 9.57 -9.48
N THR A 122 -44.63 8.65 -9.60
CA THR A 122 -44.75 7.50 -8.66
C THR A 122 -43.95 6.24 -9.08
N VAL A 123 -43.72 6.02 -10.38
CA VAL A 123 -43.21 4.71 -10.87
C VAL A 123 -41.69 4.55 -10.74
N ILE A 124 -40.92 5.62 -10.96
CA ILE A 124 -39.45 5.56 -11.02
C ILE A 124 -38.80 5.71 -9.63
N LYS A 125 -39.50 6.33 -8.68
CA LYS A 125 -39.01 6.64 -7.33
C LYS A 125 -38.44 5.44 -6.57
N PRO A 126 -39.14 4.29 -6.45
CA PRO A 126 -38.63 3.17 -5.67
C PRO A 126 -37.29 2.64 -6.21
N TRP A 127 -37.12 2.61 -7.53
CA TRP A 127 -35.89 2.18 -8.17
C TRP A 127 -34.73 3.13 -7.88
N VAL A 128 -34.97 4.43 -7.98
CA VAL A 128 -33.96 5.45 -7.67
C VAL A 128 -33.56 5.37 -6.19
N TYR A 129 -34.52 5.23 -5.27
CA TYR A 129 -34.23 5.09 -3.83
C TYR A 129 -33.43 3.83 -3.52
N MET A 130 -33.77 2.70 -4.13
CA MET A 130 -33.01 1.45 -3.96
C MET A 130 -31.58 1.58 -4.47
N ILE A 131 -31.37 2.19 -5.64
CA ILE A 131 -30.03 2.35 -6.22
C ILE A 131 -29.19 3.27 -5.35
N VAL A 132 -29.68 4.48 -5.04
CA VAL A 132 -28.88 5.45 -4.26
C VAL A 132 -28.72 4.99 -2.81
N GLY A 133 -29.77 4.40 -2.21
CA GLY A 133 -29.67 3.76 -0.89
C GLY A 133 -28.62 2.64 -0.86
N SER A 134 -28.51 1.84 -1.91
CA SER A 134 -27.49 0.81 -2.00
C SER A 134 -26.07 1.37 -2.13
N MET A 135 -25.91 2.52 -2.79
CA MET A 135 -24.64 3.26 -2.82
C MET A 135 -24.25 3.71 -1.41
N ASN A 136 -25.19 4.26 -0.64
CA ASN A 136 -24.94 4.68 0.75
C ASN A 136 -24.45 3.53 1.62
N VAL A 137 -25.14 2.40 1.59
CA VAL A 137 -24.75 1.19 2.34
C VAL A 137 -23.36 0.71 1.89
N ALA A 138 -23.09 0.68 0.58
CA ALA A 138 -21.81 0.25 0.05
C ALA A 138 -20.65 1.16 0.49
N ILE A 139 -20.85 2.48 0.51
CA ILE A 139 -19.86 3.44 1.02
C ILE A 139 -19.63 3.25 2.51
N ILE A 140 -20.68 3.06 3.31
CA ILE A 140 -20.56 2.83 4.75
C ILE A 140 -19.71 1.57 5.02
N ILE A 141 -20.04 0.46 4.36
CA ILE A 141 -19.27 -0.79 4.48
C ILE A 141 -17.82 -0.58 4.01
N GLY A 142 -17.63 0.05 2.84
CA GLY A 142 -16.32 0.31 2.27
C GLY A 142 -15.43 1.16 3.17
N ALA A 143 -15.97 2.26 3.70
CA ALA A 143 -15.28 3.12 4.65
C ALA A 143 -14.91 2.38 5.94
N PHE A 144 -15.80 1.54 6.48
CA PHE A 144 -15.50 0.72 7.65
C PHE A 144 -14.39 -0.30 7.40
N VAL A 145 -14.42 -1.01 6.26
CA VAL A 145 -13.37 -1.96 5.87
C VAL A 145 -12.03 -1.26 5.68
N ILE A 146 -12.02 -0.09 5.02
CA ILE A 146 -10.81 0.70 4.83
C ILE A 146 -10.27 1.19 6.18
N ALA A 147 -11.14 1.66 7.09
CA ALA A 147 -10.73 2.05 8.44
C ALA A 147 -10.02 0.90 9.17
N LEU A 148 -10.60 -0.30 9.19
CA LEU A 148 -9.98 -1.47 9.80
C LEU A 148 -8.64 -1.83 9.16
N TYR A 149 -8.54 -1.69 7.84
CA TYR A 149 -7.31 -1.99 7.11
C TYR A 149 -6.19 -0.96 7.35
N ILE A 150 -6.55 0.31 7.56
CA ILE A 150 -5.61 1.39 7.89
C ILE A 150 -5.19 1.34 9.36
N ILE A 151 -6.10 1.02 10.27
CA ILE A 151 -5.81 0.96 11.72
C ILE A 151 -4.90 -0.23 12.07
N ARG A 152 -4.94 -1.32 11.29
CA ARG A 152 -4.14 -2.51 11.57
C ARG A 152 -2.63 -2.15 11.50
N PRO A 153 -1.85 -2.33 12.57
CA PRO A 153 -0.42 -2.06 12.55
C PRO A 153 0.22 -2.94 11.47
N ILE A 154 0.97 -2.32 10.56
CA ILE A 154 1.65 -3.03 9.48
C ILE A 154 2.69 -3.93 10.13
N ASN A 155 2.50 -5.25 10.06
CA ASN A 155 3.60 -6.18 10.30
C ASN A 155 4.50 -6.17 9.06
N ILE A 156 5.53 -5.34 9.10
CA ILE A 156 6.43 -5.06 7.98
C ILE A 156 7.11 -6.35 7.49
N GLU A 157 7.34 -7.31 8.38
CA GLU A 157 7.94 -8.62 8.10
C GLU A 157 7.07 -9.47 7.18
N GLU A 158 5.76 -9.57 7.47
CA GLU A 158 4.82 -10.36 6.69
C GLU A 158 4.62 -9.77 5.28
N TRP A 159 4.74 -8.44 5.17
CA TRP A 159 4.61 -7.73 3.90
C TRP A 159 5.86 -7.85 3.04
N ALA A 160 7.05 -7.75 3.63
CA ALA A 160 8.34 -7.99 2.99
C ALA A 160 8.40 -9.41 2.39
N LYS A 161 8.03 -10.42 3.20
CA LYS A 161 7.98 -11.83 2.76
C LYS A 161 7.06 -12.02 1.56
N LYS A 162 5.86 -11.42 1.59
CA LYS A 162 4.90 -11.47 0.46
C LYS A 162 5.40 -10.77 -0.81
N MET A 163 6.25 -9.74 -0.69
CA MET A 163 6.83 -9.05 -1.84
C MET A 163 7.92 -9.89 -2.52
N LEU A 164 8.80 -10.51 -1.73
CA LEU A 164 9.84 -11.42 -2.24
C LEU A 164 9.24 -12.65 -2.90
N GLU A 165 8.26 -13.29 -2.25
CA GLU A 165 7.57 -14.42 -2.85
C GLU A 165 6.93 -14.08 -4.20
N LYS A 166 6.42 -12.85 -4.38
CA LYS A 166 5.90 -12.40 -5.68
C LYS A 166 6.99 -12.18 -6.72
N ARG A 167 8.19 -11.81 -6.29
CA ARG A 167 9.36 -11.62 -7.16
C ARG A 167 9.92 -12.97 -7.60
N ASN A 168 10.03 -13.91 -6.67
CA ASN A 168 10.54 -15.26 -6.93
C ASN A 168 9.54 -16.09 -7.75
N LYS A 169 8.21 -15.97 -7.51
CA LYS A 169 7.17 -16.58 -8.36
C LYS A 169 7.08 -16.04 -9.80
N ARG A 170 7.87 -15.02 -10.16
CA ARG A 170 7.99 -14.56 -11.56
C ARG A 170 9.17 -15.22 -12.30
N LYS A 171 10.00 -16.00 -11.61
CA LYS A 171 11.19 -16.66 -12.15
C LYS A 171 11.12 -18.17 -11.89
N ASP A 172 10.15 -18.84 -12.50
CA ASP A 172 10.16 -20.30 -12.54
C ASP A 172 11.09 -20.74 -13.67
N GLY A 173 12.34 -21.04 -13.31
CA GLY A 173 13.34 -21.56 -14.26
C GLY A 173 14.73 -21.71 -13.64
N ILE A 174 14.91 -22.78 -12.83
CA ILE A 174 16.19 -23.36 -12.41
C ILE A 174 17.18 -22.34 -11.81
N GLU A 175 17.14 -22.13 -10.49
CA GLU A 175 18.24 -21.46 -9.78
C GLU A 175 18.85 -22.39 -8.74
N SER A 176 20.14 -22.64 -8.89
CA SER A 176 20.98 -23.20 -7.84
C SER A 176 20.91 -22.30 -6.62
N THR A 177 20.67 -22.86 -5.45
CA THR A 177 20.66 -22.10 -4.21
C THR A 177 22.06 -22.06 -3.61
N ILE A 178 22.45 -20.90 -3.09
CA ILE A 178 23.72 -20.67 -2.38
C ILE A 178 23.43 -20.58 -0.89
N ASP A 179 24.36 -21.09 -0.09
CA ASP A 179 24.31 -20.97 1.36
C ASP A 179 24.31 -19.50 1.82
N SER A 180 23.40 -19.17 2.73
CA SER A 180 23.19 -17.83 3.26
C SER A 180 24.45 -17.23 3.89
N TYR A 181 25.31 -18.07 4.48
CA TYR A 181 26.59 -17.65 5.03
C TYR A 181 27.51 -17.08 3.93
N GLN A 182 27.61 -17.73 2.77
CA GLN A 182 28.48 -17.26 1.68
C GLN A 182 28.04 -15.89 1.17
N PHE A 183 26.73 -15.67 1.03
CA PHE A 183 26.18 -14.37 0.66
C PHE A 183 26.49 -13.30 1.72
N ILE A 184 26.29 -13.59 3.00
CA ILE A 184 26.59 -12.64 4.09
C ILE A 184 28.08 -12.30 4.12
N SER A 185 28.97 -13.30 4.01
CA SER A 185 30.42 -13.07 3.98
C SER A 185 30.80 -12.15 2.82
N LYS A 186 30.27 -12.39 1.62
CA LYS A 186 30.56 -11.57 0.44
C LYS A 186 30.01 -10.14 0.58
N TYR A 187 28.86 -9.99 1.23
CA TYR A 187 28.28 -8.68 1.50
C TYR A 187 29.14 -7.89 2.50
N ILE A 188 29.69 -8.55 3.52
CA ILE A 188 30.61 -7.93 4.48
C ILE A 188 31.90 -7.47 3.77
N GLU A 189 32.40 -8.23 2.80
CA GLU A 189 33.54 -7.80 1.97
C GLU A 189 33.23 -6.51 1.20
N LEU A 190 32.05 -6.44 0.56
CA LEU A 190 31.59 -5.23 -0.13
C LEU A 190 31.50 -4.04 0.82
N GLU A 191 30.97 -4.26 2.02
CA GLU A 191 30.85 -3.21 3.03
C GLU A 191 32.21 -2.68 3.48
N LYS A 192 33.18 -3.58 3.72
CA LYS A 192 34.56 -3.22 4.07
C LYS A 192 35.21 -2.41 2.95
N LEU A 193 35.06 -2.83 1.70
CA LEU A 193 35.61 -2.15 0.53
C LEU A 193 35.10 -0.69 0.44
N CYS A 194 33.79 -0.48 0.55
CA CYS A 194 33.20 0.87 0.56
C CYS A 194 33.69 1.71 1.74
N ARG A 195 33.85 1.08 2.92
CA ARG A 195 34.29 1.74 4.14
C ARG A 195 35.76 2.17 4.07
N GLU A 196 36.64 1.30 3.58
CA GLU A 196 38.07 1.59 3.41
C GLU A 196 38.30 2.78 2.50
N TYR A 197 37.51 2.90 1.44
CA TYR A 197 37.61 4.04 0.54
C TYR A 197 37.13 5.36 1.17
N LEU A 198 36.00 5.35 1.87
CA LEU A 198 35.45 6.55 2.49
C LEU A 198 36.22 7.01 3.74
N ASN A 199 36.83 6.08 4.47
CA ASN A 199 37.61 6.37 5.68
C ASN A 199 39.04 6.85 5.38
N LYS A 200 39.51 6.84 4.12
CA LYS A 200 40.76 7.51 3.75
C LYS A 200 40.74 9.03 4.05
N ASP A 201 39.55 9.64 4.17
CA ASP A 201 39.38 11.09 4.35
C ASP A 201 38.84 11.54 5.72
N SER A 202 38.46 10.65 6.65
CA SER A 202 37.93 11.10 7.96
C SER A 202 38.00 10.07 9.09
N GLU A 203 38.50 10.48 10.26
CA GLU A 203 38.60 9.71 11.53
C GLU A 203 37.25 9.45 12.23
N SER A 204 36.11 9.54 11.55
CA SER A 204 34.80 9.30 12.16
C SER A 204 34.45 7.81 12.13
N SER A 205 34.75 7.09 13.20
CA SER A 205 34.43 5.68 13.45
C SER A 205 32.97 5.39 13.80
N SER A 206 32.02 6.18 13.30
CA SER A 206 30.59 5.87 13.48
C SER A 206 30.16 4.74 12.53
N SER A 207 29.22 3.91 13.00
CA SER A 207 28.64 2.78 12.26
C SER A 207 27.77 3.25 11.08
N VAL A 208 28.40 3.85 10.07
CA VAL A 208 27.73 4.27 8.84
C VAL A 208 27.25 3.02 8.10
N SER A 209 25.95 2.98 7.78
CA SER A 209 25.33 1.88 7.02
C SER A 209 25.87 1.83 5.59
N LEU A 210 25.84 0.65 4.95
CA LEU A 210 26.25 0.52 3.54
C LEU A 210 25.47 1.46 2.62
N MET A 211 24.20 1.72 2.93
CA MET A 211 23.34 2.64 2.18
C MET A 211 23.81 4.09 2.28
N ALA A 212 24.18 4.54 3.49
CA ALA A 212 24.76 5.86 3.68
C ALA A 212 26.13 5.98 2.99
N MET A 213 26.93 4.90 2.99
CA MET A 213 28.19 4.85 2.23
C MET A 213 27.95 4.90 0.72
N ALA A 214 26.97 4.17 0.20
CA ALA A 214 26.59 4.18 -1.22
C ALA A 214 26.11 5.58 -1.67
N GLY A 215 25.37 6.29 -0.81
CA GLY A 215 24.98 7.69 -1.04
C GLY A 215 26.20 8.59 -1.22
N ARG A 216 27.17 8.51 -0.31
CA ARG A 216 28.43 9.28 -0.39
C ARG A 216 29.26 8.94 -1.62
N LEU A 217 29.37 7.66 -1.99
CA LEU A 217 30.08 7.24 -3.19
C LEU A 217 29.43 7.82 -4.46
N ARG A 218 28.11 7.88 -4.51
CA ARG A 218 27.38 8.50 -5.62
C ARG A 218 27.55 10.02 -5.64
N GLU A 219 27.49 10.69 -4.49
CA GLU A 219 27.73 12.14 -4.38
C GLU A 219 29.11 12.53 -4.86
N ARG A 220 30.12 11.68 -4.60
CA ARG A 220 31.49 11.82 -5.12
C ARG A 220 31.64 11.39 -6.58
N ALA A 221 30.55 11.00 -7.26
CA ALA A 221 30.53 10.48 -8.63
C ALA A 221 31.44 9.26 -8.87
N VAL A 222 31.78 8.52 -7.81
CA VAL A 222 32.61 7.31 -7.87
C VAL A 222 31.83 6.14 -8.45
N ILE A 223 30.54 6.07 -8.12
CA ILE A 223 29.59 5.10 -8.67
C ILE A 223 28.48 5.83 -9.43
N ASP A 224 27.99 5.21 -10.49
CA ASP A 224 26.86 5.73 -11.27
C ASP A 224 25.50 5.39 -10.61
N VAL A 225 24.42 5.99 -11.12
CA VAL A 225 23.06 5.74 -10.62
C VAL A 225 22.68 4.27 -10.73
N THR A 226 23.13 3.58 -11.79
CA THR A 226 22.85 2.16 -12.01
C THR A 226 23.46 1.29 -10.92
N THR A 227 24.73 1.52 -10.58
CA THR A 227 25.47 0.80 -9.54
C THR A 227 24.89 1.10 -8.16
N TYR A 228 24.53 2.36 -7.90
CA TYR A 228 23.82 2.75 -6.69
C TYR A 228 22.51 1.96 -6.50
N LEU A 229 21.66 1.88 -7.53
CA LEU A 229 20.40 1.12 -7.48
C LEU A 229 20.62 -0.39 -7.27
N LYS A 230 21.66 -0.97 -7.88
CA LYS A 230 22.05 -2.36 -7.65
C LYS A 230 22.49 -2.59 -6.19
N LEU A 231 23.28 -1.68 -5.61
CA LEU A 231 23.68 -1.70 -4.19
C LEU A 231 22.48 -1.67 -3.24
N VAL A 232 21.48 -0.84 -3.55
CA VAL A 232 20.21 -0.78 -2.81
C VAL A 232 19.50 -2.14 -2.86
N GLU A 233 19.42 -2.76 -4.03
CA GLU A 233 18.76 -4.06 -4.21
C GLU A 233 19.44 -5.17 -3.38
N VAL A 234 20.76 -5.24 -3.41
CA VAL A 234 21.53 -6.25 -2.65
C VAL A 234 21.49 -6.00 -1.14
N SER A 235 21.50 -4.74 -0.70
CA SER A 235 21.33 -4.37 0.71
C SER A 235 19.98 -4.80 1.28
N LYS A 236 18.91 -4.66 0.50
CA LYS A 236 17.57 -5.16 0.86
C LYS A 236 17.59 -6.67 1.03
N TYR A 237 18.21 -7.38 0.08
CA TYR A 237 18.28 -8.84 0.12
C TYR A 237 19.04 -9.34 1.36
N ARG A 238 20.16 -8.69 1.71
CA ARG A 238 20.92 -9.02 2.93
C ARG A 238 20.11 -8.96 4.21
N ASN A 239 19.27 -7.95 4.38
CA ASN A 239 18.45 -7.84 5.60
C ASN A 239 17.51 -9.05 5.75
N LEU A 240 17.03 -9.59 4.64
CA LEU A 240 16.12 -10.74 4.63
C LEU A 240 16.86 -12.04 4.97
N VAL A 241 18.07 -12.22 4.43
CA VAL A 241 18.95 -13.35 4.71
C VAL A 241 19.41 -13.33 6.18
N VAL A 242 19.87 -12.19 6.69
CA VAL A 242 20.40 -12.04 8.06
C VAL A 242 19.33 -12.25 9.13
N HIS A 243 18.09 -11.83 8.88
CA HIS A 243 16.99 -12.07 9.83
C HIS A 243 16.36 -13.47 9.68
N GLY A 244 17.00 -14.39 8.95
CA GLY A 244 16.57 -15.80 8.85
C GLY A 244 15.31 -16.03 8.01
N HIS A 245 14.91 -15.06 7.19
CA HIS A 245 13.70 -15.15 6.37
C HIS A 245 13.93 -15.90 5.04
N VAL A 246 15.19 -16.17 4.71
CA VAL A 246 15.64 -16.88 3.51
C VAL A 246 16.77 -17.81 3.96
N SER A 247 16.54 -19.13 3.91
CA SER A 247 17.55 -20.15 4.27
C SER A 247 18.58 -20.35 3.16
N GLU A 248 18.16 -20.10 1.93
CA GLU A 248 18.85 -20.42 0.69
C GLU A 248 18.78 -19.21 -0.24
N VAL A 249 19.95 -18.70 -0.64
CA VAL A 249 20.08 -17.48 -1.45
C VAL A 249 20.03 -17.83 -2.94
N ASP A 250 19.28 -17.06 -3.70
CA ASP A 250 19.17 -17.22 -5.16
C ASP A 250 20.55 -16.94 -5.83
N GLN A 251 21.02 -17.82 -6.73
CA GLN A 251 22.28 -17.67 -7.45
C GLN A 251 22.41 -16.30 -8.12
N GLU A 252 21.34 -15.82 -8.78
CA GLU A 252 21.37 -14.51 -9.44
C GLU A 252 21.69 -13.38 -8.45
N MET A 253 21.17 -13.45 -7.23
CA MET A 253 21.40 -12.40 -6.24
C MET A 253 22.84 -12.40 -5.74
N TYR A 254 23.43 -13.59 -5.58
CA TYR A 254 24.85 -13.71 -5.28
C TYR A 254 25.72 -13.27 -6.46
N SER A 255 25.39 -13.64 -7.69
CA SER A 255 26.09 -13.16 -8.89
C SER A 255 26.02 -11.65 -9.03
N LYS A 256 24.89 -11.01 -8.73
CA LYS A 256 24.75 -9.56 -8.67
C LYS A 256 25.64 -8.93 -7.59
N LEU A 257 25.71 -9.55 -6.42
CA LEU A 257 26.60 -9.09 -5.34
C LEU A 257 28.08 -9.20 -5.75
N ASP A 258 28.48 -10.28 -6.40
CA ASP A 258 29.86 -10.45 -6.89
C ASP A 258 30.18 -9.46 -8.02
N GLU A 259 29.25 -9.23 -8.95
CA GLU A 259 29.38 -8.22 -10.00
C GLU A 259 29.54 -6.82 -9.40
N LEU A 260 28.71 -6.46 -8.42
CA LEU A 260 28.81 -5.19 -7.70
C LEU A 260 30.16 -5.02 -7.00
N TYR A 261 30.65 -6.06 -6.33
CA TYR A 261 31.95 -6.04 -5.68
C TYR A 261 33.06 -5.71 -6.69
N ARG A 262 33.08 -6.38 -7.85
CA ARG A 262 34.09 -6.13 -8.88
C ARG A 262 33.97 -4.73 -9.48
N LEU A 263 32.75 -4.29 -9.80
CA LEU A 263 32.51 -2.96 -10.36
C LEU A 263 32.99 -1.85 -9.43
N ILE A 264 32.68 -1.98 -8.13
CA ILE A 264 33.12 -1.00 -7.14
C ILE A 264 34.63 -1.09 -6.97
N ASP A 265 35.23 -2.26 -6.77
CA ASP A 265 36.70 -2.40 -6.65
C ASP A 265 37.44 -1.79 -7.86
N GLU A 266 36.97 -2.03 -9.08
CA GLU A 266 37.54 -1.42 -10.29
C GLU A 266 37.39 0.11 -10.33
N GLN A 267 36.23 0.64 -9.94
CA GLN A 267 35.99 2.08 -9.90
C GLN A 267 36.83 2.75 -8.81
N LEU A 268 36.95 2.11 -7.64
CA LEU A 268 37.75 2.60 -6.52
C LEU A 268 39.26 2.58 -6.81
N ARG A 269 39.76 1.69 -7.66
CA ARG A 269 41.17 1.67 -8.09
C ARG A 269 41.51 2.73 -9.13
N LYS A 270 40.52 3.29 -9.83
CA LYS A 270 40.71 4.34 -10.85
C LYS A 270 40.78 5.74 -10.25
N HIS A 271 40.42 5.90 -8.98
CA HIS A 271 40.41 7.16 -8.22
C HIS A 271 41.42 7.12 -7.08
#